data_AF-A0A1T4T6T1-F1
#
_entry.id   AF-A0A1T4T6T1-F1
#
_cell.length_a   1.000
_cell.length_b   1.000
_cell.length_c   1.000
_cell.angle_alpha   90.00
_cell.angle_beta   90.00
_cell.angle_gamma   90.00
#
_symmetry.space_group_name_H-M   'P 1'
#
loop_
_entity.id
_entity.type
_entity.pdbx_description
1 polymer ?
#
loop_
_entity_poly.entity_id
_entity_poly.type
_entity_poly.pdbx_seq_one_letter_code
_entity_poly.pdbx_strand_id
1 'polypeptide(L)'
;MQLVREGALELKPGYQPRVPVLSADQYIKIREVRVPLERLATELATVRVTNELLDQLVELDKQFIDAEHRRSWKEAMSANQAFHFSIYNASGNEVLVRMIENLWLLTGPFVHKQYLSLPRLPSDSDLHTQIIDALRRRMPNEAGDLIVQDMREGFRIILQHLLHAKASLRGKRPNANTTKTNGKY
;
A
#
# COMPACT_ATOMS: atom_id res chain seq x y z
N MET A 1 19.75 21.15 11.28
CA MET A 1 18.41 20.74 11.73
C MET A 1 17.41 21.02 10.62
N GLN A 2 17.18 20.04 9.76
CA GLN A 2 16.28 20.07 8.59
C GLN A 2 15.80 18.62 8.51
N LEU A 3 14.54 18.27 8.75
CA LEU A 3 13.35 18.55 7.95
C LEU A 3 12.09 18.44 8.85
N VAL A 4 11.34 19.53 8.99
CA VAL A 4 9.98 19.58 9.58
C VAL A 4 8.92 19.69 8.46
N ARG A 5 9.27 19.31 7.22
CA ARG A 5 8.42 19.55 6.05
C ARG A 5 8.32 18.31 5.18
N GLU A 6 7.61 17.33 5.68
CA GLU A 6 6.87 16.32 4.94
C GLU A 6 5.91 15.75 5.98
N GLY A 7 4.61 15.73 5.70
CA GLY A 7 3.52 15.53 6.67
C GLY A 7 3.46 14.18 7.39
N ALA A 8 4.60 13.50 7.56
CA ALA A 8 4.77 12.21 8.20
C ALA A 8 4.99 12.28 9.72
N LEU A 9 5.29 13.45 10.29
CA LEU A 9 5.54 13.61 11.72
C LEU A 9 4.76 14.80 12.30
N GLU A 10 3.83 14.51 13.22
CA GLU A 10 3.23 15.53 14.07
C GLU A 10 4.25 15.98 15.12
N LEU A 11 4.83 17.17 14.93
CA LEU A 11 5.61 17.82 15.99
C LEU A 11 4.67 18.67 16.83
N LYS A 12 4.13 18.09 17.92
CA LYS A 12 3.60 18.89 19.03
C LYS A 12 4.77 19.34 19.91
N PRO A 13 4.88 20.64 20.26
CA PRO A 13 5.94 21.11 21.16
C PRO A 13 5.91 20.33 22.48
N GLY A 14 7.02 19.65 22.80
CA GLY A 14 7.17 18.86 24.04
C GLY A 14 6.89 17.35 23.92
N TYR A 15 6.54 16.81 22.74
CA TYR A 15 6.35 15.37 22.54
C TYR A 15 7.41 14.77 21.60
N GLN A 16 7.93 13.59 21.96
CA GLN A 16 8.79 12.80 21.08
C GLN A 16 8.08 12.57 19.73
N PRO A 17 8.81 12.59 18.59
CA PRO A 17 8.25 12.25 17.29
C PRO A 17 7.58 10.87 17.38
N ARG A 18 6.25 10.83 17.21
CA ARG A 18 5.51 9.57 17.09
C ARG A 18 5.04 9.46 15.66
N VAL A 19 5.22 8.28 15.08
CA VAL A 19 4.56 7.93 13.81
C VAL A 19 3.05 8.05 14.03
N PRO A 20 2.33 8.91 13.28
CA PRO A 20 0.89 9.03 13.42
C PRO A 20 0.25 7.66 13.21
N VAL A 21 -0.65 7.26 14.12
CA VAL A 21 -1.47 6.06 13.90
C VAL A 21 -2.45 6.41 12.79
N LEU A 22 -2.14 6.03 11.56
CA LEU A 22 -3.00 6.26 10.41
C LEU A 22 -4.38 5.62 10.66
N SER A 23 -5.43 6.43 10.62
CA SER A 23 -6.81 5.93 10.67
C SER A 23 -7.23 5.34 9.32
N ALA A 24 -8.23 4.46 9.33
CA ALA A 24 -8.80 3.94 8.08
C ALA A 24 -9.33 5.07 7.16
N ASP A 25 -9.93 6.12 7.75
CA ASP A 25 -10.44 7.27 6.99
C ASP A 25 -9.30 8.07 6.34
N GLN A 26 -8.18 8.26 7.03
CA GLN A 26 -6.98 8.88 6.44
C GLN A 26 -6.38 8.01 5.35
N TYR A 27 -6.36 6.69 5.54
CA TYR A 27 -5.88 5.75 4.52
C TYR A 27 -6.71 5.86 3.23
N ILE A 28 -8.05 5.93 3.35
CA ILE A 28 -8.96 6.14 2.22
C ILE A 28 -8.66 7.45 1.50
N LYS A 29 -8.54 8.57 2.23
CA LYS A 29 -8.24 9.88 1.66
C LYS A 29 -6.89 9.91 0.93
N ILE A 30 -5.86 9.25 1.48
CA ILE A 30 -4.57 9.14 0.81
C ILE A 30 -4.71 8.36 -0.51
N ARG A 31 -5.45 7.25 -0.51
CA ARG A 31 -5.70 6.47 -1.72
C ARG A 31 -6.44 7.27 -2.78
N GLU A 32 -7.42 8.09 -2.42
CA GLU A 32 -8.14 8.98 -3.36
C GLU A 32 -7.20 9.91 -4.12
N VAL A 33 -6.14 10.40 -3.46
CA VAL A 33 -5.11 11.23 -4.09
C VAL A 33 -4.10 10.39 -4.89
N ARG A 34 -3.71 9.22 -4.37
CA ARG A 34 -2.75 8.33 -5.05
C ARG A 34 -3.26 7.83 -6.40
N VAL A 35 -4.55 7.47 -6.50
CA VAL A 35 -5.14 6.89 -7.72
C VAL A 35 -4.86 7.72 -8.99
N PRO A 36 -5.23 9.02 -9.07
CA PRO A 36 -4.98 9.79 -10.28
C PRO A 36 -3.48 10.05 -10.52
N LEU A 37 -2.66 10.14 -9.47
CA LEU A 37 -1.22 10.39 -9.61
C LEU A 37 -0.48 9.18 -10.16
N GLU A 38 -0.72 7.99 -9.60
CA GLU A 38 -0.09 6.75 -10.04
C GLU A 38 -0.57 6.35 -11.44
N ARG A 39 -1.84 6.59 -11.76
CA ARG A 39 -2.34 6.48 -13.14
C ARG A 39 -1.54 7.34 -14.10
N LEU A 40 -1.44 8.65 -13.82
CA LEU A 40 -0.73 9.59 -14.68
C LEU A 40 0.75 9.19 -14.85
N ALA A 41 1.40 8.75 -13.77
CA ALA A 41 2.78 8.30 -13.82
C ALA A 41 2.93 7.09 -14.76
N THR A 42 2.03 6.11 -14.66
CA THR A 42 2.05 4.91 -15.51
C THR A 42 1.72 5.22 -16.97
N GLU A 43 0.74 6.10 -17.25
CA GLU A 43 0.44 6.55 -18.62
C GLU A 43 1.65 7.23 -19.27
N LEU A 44 2.34 8.11 -18.52
CA LEU A 44 3.56 8.78 -18.97
C LEU A 44 4.75 7.80 -19.11
N ALA A 45 4.83 6.79 -18.25
CA ALA A 45 5.84 5.74 -18.34
C ALA A 45 5.66 4.87 -19.58
N THR A 46 4.41 4.56 -19.93
CA THR A 46 4.07 3.70 -21.08
C THR A 46 4.60 4.26 -22.40
N VAL A 47 4.57 5.58 -22.59
CA VAL A 47 5.12 6.21 -23.80
C VAL A 47 6.66 6.21 -23.84
N ARG A 48 7.31 6.00 -22.69
CA ARG A 48 8.78 6.00 -22.52
C ARG A 48 9.37 4.61 -22.25
N VAL A 49 8.53 3.58 -22.20
CA VAL A 49 8.95 2.23 -21.81
C VAL A 49 10.06 1.70 -22.72
N THR A 50 11.06 1.07 -22.10
CA THR A 50 12.18 0.40 -22.76
C THR A 50 12.14 -1.10 -22.48
N ASN A 51 12.90 -1.89 -23.25
CA ASN A 51 12.96 -3.34 -23.05
C ASN A 51 13.63 -3.67 -21.71
N GLU A 52 14.65 -2.89 -21.31
CA GLU A 52 15.36 -3.07 -20.05
C GLU A 52 14.42 -2.87 -18.85
N LEU A 53 13.52 -1.89 -18.92
CA LEU A 53 12.49 -1.70 -17.90
C LEU A 53 11.53 -2.91 -17.86
N LEU A 54 11.08 -3.42 -19.01
CA LEU A 54 10.18 -4.58 -19.04
C LEU A 54 10.84 -5.82 -18.43
N ASP A 55 12.11 -6.07 -18.73
CA ASP A 55 12.87 -7.18 -18.16
C ASP A 55 13.03 -7.02 -16.64
N GLN A 56 13.33 -5.81 -16.18
CA GLN A 56 13.39 -5.49 -14.75
C GLN A 56 12.05 -5.74 -14.05
N LEU A 57 10.92 -5.34 -14.66
CA LEU A 57 9.59 -5.53 -14.08
C LEU A 57 9.22 -7.01 -13.97
N VAL A 58 9.56 -7.82 -14.98
CA VAL A 58 9.38 -9.28 -14.94
C VAL A 58 10.17 -9.90 -13.79
N GLU A 59 11.40 -9.46 -13.57
CA GLU A 59 12.23 -9.98 -12.48
C GLU A 59 11.72 -9.58 -11.10
N LEU A 60 11.27 -8.32 -10.95
CA LEU A 60 10.67 -7.85 -9.69
C LEU A 60 9.35 -8.58 -9.36
N ASP A 61 8.53 -8.87 -10.36
CA ASP A 61 7.31 -9.65 -10.17
C ASP A 61 7.60 -11.09 -9.69
N LYS A 62 8.61 -11.76 -10.29
CA LYS A 62 9.07 -13.07 -9.82
C LYS A 62 9.55 -13.02 -8.36
N GLN A 63 10.34 -12.01 -8.01
CA GLN A 63 10.83 -11.83 -6.64
C GLN A 63 9.68 -11.62 -5.65
N PHE A 64 8.66 -10.86 -6.05
CA PHE A 64 7.45 -10.67 -5.27
C PHE A 64 6.74 -12.02 -5.03
N ILE A 65 6.45 -12.76 -6.09
CA ILE A 65 5.78 -14.07 -6.03
C ILE A 65 6.55 -15.06 -5.16
N ASP A 66 7.87 -15.19 -5.37
CA ASP A 66 8.72 -16.09 -4.60
C ASP A 66 8.76 -15.71 -3.11
N ALA A 67 8.78 -14.41 -2.79
CA ALA A 67 8.74 -13.93 -1.43
C ALA A 67 7.36 -14.18 -0.77
N GLU A 68 6.26 -14.04 -1.51
CA GLU A 68 4.92 -14.41 -1.04
C GLU A 68 4.83 -15.93 -0.73
N HIS A 69 5.35 -16.78 -1.62
CA HIS A 69 5.40 -18.23 -1.40
C HIS A 69 6.19 -18.61 -0.16
N ARG A 70 7.33 -17.96 0.07
CA ARG A 70 8.18 -18.16 1.27
C ARG A 70 7.67 -17.44 2.51
N ARG A 71 6.60 -16.64 2.41
CA ARG A 71 6.05 -15.79 3.48
C ARG A 71 7.05 -14.77 4.02
N SER A 72 8.00 -14.34 3.18
CA SER A 72 8.92 -13.26 3.54
C SER A 72 8.27 -11.91 3.20
N TRP A 73 7.37 -11.45 4.07
CA TRP A 73 6.57 -10.25 3.83
C TRP A 73 7.40 -8.99 3.58
N LYS A 74 8.55 -8.89 4.24
CA LYS A 74 9.46 -7.76 4.03
C LYS A 74 10.04 -7.77 2.61
N GLU A 75 10.43 -8.94 2.12
CA GLU A 75 10.93 -9.09 0.74
C GLU A 75 9.82 -8.84 -0.28
N ALA A 76 8.62 -9.41 -0.06
CA ALA A 76 7.48 -9.21 -0.95
C ALA A 76 7.12 -7.72 -1.06
N MET A 77 6.98 -7.01 0.07
CA MET A 77 6.68 -5.58 0.04
C MET A 77 7.80 -4.74 -0.59
N SER A 78 9.06 -5.13 -0.42
CA SER A 78 10.18 -4.47 -1.08
C SER A 78 10.16 -4.65 -2.59
N ALA A 79 9.90 -5.88 -3.07
CA ALA A 79 9.79 -6.17 -4.51
C ALA A 79 8.59 -5.46 -5.12
N ASN A 80 7.43 -5.47 -4.44
CA ASN A 80 6.23 -4.77 -4.86
C ASN A 80 6.48 -3.25 -4.99
N GLN A 81 7.06 -2.63 -3.97
CA GLN A 81 7.40 -1.20 -4.03
C GLN A 81 8.37 -0.92 -5.19
N ALA A 82 9.41 -1.73 -5.35
CA ALA A 82 10.36 -1.57 -6.44
C ALA A 82 9.71 -1.71 -7.82
N PHE A 83 8.75 -2.63 -7.99
CA PHE A 83 7.98 -2.80 -9.22
C PHE A 83 7.25 -1.51 -9.60
N HIS A 84 6.42 -1.00 -8.68
CA HIS A 84 5.66 0.24 -8.90
C HIS A 84 6.55 1.46 -9.15
N PHE A 85 7.58 1.67 -8.33
CA PHE A 85 8.45 2.84 -8.49
C PHE A 85 9.32 2.77 -9.75
N SER A 86 9.65 1.57 -10.25
CA SER A 86 10.33 1.43 -11.54
C SER A 86 9.45 1.96 -12.68
N ILE A 87 8.15 1.68 -12.64
CA ILE A 87 7.17 2.25 -13.57
C ILE A 87 7.08 3.77 -13.39
N TYR A 88 6.89 4.25 -12.16
CA TYR A 88 6.69 5.68 -11.90
C TYR A 88 7.90 6.52 -12.28
N ASN A 89 9.11 6.04 -12.03
CA ASN A 89 10.35 6.70 -12.44
C ASN A 89 10.47 6.80 -13.96
N ALA A 90 10.00 5.80 -14.70
CA ALA A 90 10.01 5.82 -16.16
C ALA A 90 9.07 6.88 -16.77
N SER A 91 8.18 7.49 -15.97
CA SER A 91 7.38 8.64 -16.39
C SER A 91 8.24 9.85 -16.81
N GLY A 92 9.47 9.95 -16.31
CA GLY A 92 10.33 11.12 -16.48
C GLY A 92 9.83 12.37 -15.78
N ASN A 93 8.85 12.26 -14.88
CA ASN A 93 8.25 13.38 -14.16
C ASN A 93 8.62 13.33 -12.67
N GLU A 94 9.79 13.85 -12.32
CA GLU A 94 10.33 13.82 -10.95
C GLU A 94 9.41 14.49 -9.92
N VAL A 95 8.68 15.53 -10.31
CA VAL A 95 7.72 16.21 -9.42
C VAL A 95 6.58 15.28 -9.05
N LEU A 96 6.01 14.58 -10.03
CA LEU A 96 4.95 13.60 -9.83
C LEU A 96 5.43 12.42 -8.97
N VAL A 97 6.60 11.87 -9.28
CA VAL A 97 7.19 10.75 -8.52
C VAL A 97 7.38 11.13 -7.05
N ARG A 98 7.94 12.32 -6.76
CA ARG A 98 8.10 12.80 -5.37
C ARG A 98 6.78 12.94 -4.62
N MET A 99 5.71 13.36 -5.30
CA MET A 99 4.38 13.41 -4.67
C MET A 99 3.87 12.01 -4.32
N ILE A 100 4.02 11.04 -5.24
CA ILE A 100 3.65 9.65 -5.01
C ILE A 100 4.48 9.06 -3.85
N GLU A 101 5.80 9.27 -3.84
CA GLU A 101 6.71 8.81 -2.80
C GLU A 101 6.29 9.29 -1.41
N ASN A 102 5.99 10.58 -1.26
CA ASN A 102 5.51 11.14 0.00
C ASN A 102 4.22 10.46 0.49
N LEU A 103 3.27 10.18 -0.41
CA LEU A 103 2.03 9.50 -0.05
C LEU A 103 2.26 8.02 0.31
N TRP A 104 3.20 7.35 -0.37
CA TRP A 104 3.63 6.00 -0.02
C TRP A 104 4.25 5.97 1.39
N LEU A 105 5.17 6.88 1.71
CA LEU A 105 5.82 6.97 3.03
C LEU A 105 4.82 7.16 4.17
N LEU A 106 3.76 7.95 3.95
CA LEU A 106 2.68 8.11 4.94
C LEU A 106 1.93 6.81 5.22
N THR A 107 1.82 5.92 4.22
CA THR A 107 1.09 4.66 4.34
C THR A 107 1.97 3.46 4.66
N GLY A 108 3.28 3.52 4.41
CA GLY A 108 4.23 2.40 4.52
C GLY A 108 4.23 1.69 5.88
N PRO A 109 4.49 2.39 7.01
CA PRO A 109 4.46 1.77 8.34
C PRO A 109 3.10 1.16 8.70
N PHE A 110 2.01 1.79 8.24
CA PHE A 110 0.66 1.31 8.46
C PHE A 110 0.39 0.00 7.71
N VAL A 111 0.69 -0.02 6.41
CA VAL A 111 0.56 -1.19 5.52
C VAL A 111 1.41 -2.35 6.03
N HIS A 112 2.68 -2.10 6.35
CA HIS A 112 3.61 -3.12 6.84
C HIS A 112 3.08 -3.84 8.09
N LYS A 113 2.52 -3.08 9.04
CA LYS A 113 1.93 -3.65 10.26
C LYS A 113 0.72 -4.55 9.97
N GLN A 114 -0.13 -4.18 9.01
CA GLN A 114 -1.30 -4.99 8.66
C GLN A 114 -0.89 -6.27 7.94
N TYR A 115 0.09 -6.21 7.04
CA TYR A 115 0.56 -7.37 6.27
C TYR A 115 1.06 -8.52 7.15
N LEU A 116 1.74 -8.22 8.26
CA LEU A 116 2.17 -9.23 9.25
C LEU A 116 0.99 -10.02 9.87
N SER A 117 -0.22 -9.47 9.80
CA SER A 117 -1.42 -10.02 10.42
C SER A 117 -2.42 -10.58 9.40
N LEU A 118 -2.13 -10.48 8.10
CA LEU A 118 -3.01 -10.96 7.03
C LEU A 118 -2.91 -12.50 6.91
N PRO A 119 -4.05 -13.22 6.84
CA PRO A 119 -4.04 -14.59 6.33
C PRO A 119 -3.62 -14.59 4.85
N ARG A 120 -3.10 -15.72 4.37
CA ARG A 120 -2.56 -15.91 3.01
C ARG A 120 -3.37 -15.11 1.98
N LEU A 121 -2.72 -14.16 1.32
CA LEU A 121 -3.33 -13.39 0.25
C LEU A 121 -3.35 -14.22 -1.03
N PRO A 122 -4.39 -14.10 -1.86
CA PRO A 122 -4.27 -14.38 -3.29
C PRO A 122 -3.12 -13.51 -3.82
N SER A 123 -2.27 -14.08 -4.67
CA SER A 123 -1.15 -13.32 -5.24
C SER A 123 -1.68 -12.29 -6.24
N ASP A 124 -1.24 -11.04 -6.14
CA ASP A 124 -1.54 -9.96 -7.09
C ASP A 124 -0.81 -10.16 -8.46
N SER A 125 -0.07 -11.27 -8.62
CA SER A 125 0.71 -11.67 -9.80
C SER A 125 -0.01 -11.49 -11.14
N ASP A 126 -1.32 -11.75 -11.19
CA ASP A 126 -2.08 -11.65 -12.44
C ASP A 126 -2.15 -10.19 -12.94
N LEU A 127 -2.20 -9.21 -12.04
CA LEU A 127 -2.28 -7.79 -12.40
C LEU A 127 -0.91 -7.24 -12.82
N HIS A 128 0.17 -7.59 -12.12
CA HIS A 128 1.53 -7.24 -12.53
C HIS A 128 1.84 -7.74 -13.95
N THR A 129 1.49 -8.99 -14.25
CA THR A 129 1.67 -9.57 -15.59
C THR A 129 0.89 -8.79 -16.66
N GLN A 130 -0.36 -8.41 -16.36
CA GLN A 130 -1.19 -7.59 -17.26
C GLN A 130 -0.62 -6.18 -17.45
N ILE A 131 -0.11 -5.55 -16.38
CA ILE A 131 0.54 -4.22 -16.46
C ILE A 131 1.77 -4.30 -17.38
N ILE A 132 2.64 -5.31 -17.19
CA ILE A 132 3.82 -5.53 -18.04
C ILE A 132 3.39 -5.69 -19.51
N ASP A 133 2.34 -6.46 -19.78
CA ASP A 133 1.83 -6.66 -21.14
C ASP A 133 1.28 -5.36 -21.76
N ALA A 134 0.49 -4.58 -21.02
CA ALA A 134 -0.02 -3.29 -21.47
C ALA A 134 1.11 -2.28 -21.74
N LEU A 135 2.15 -2.27 -20.88
CA LEU A 135 3.37 -1.49 -21.10
C LEU A 135 4.08 -1.93 -22.38
N ARG A 136 4.28 -3.24 -22.59
CA ARG A 136 4.91 -3.81 -23.79
C ARG A 136 4.16 -3.45 -25.06
N ARG A 137 2.82 -3.49 -25.04
CA ARG A 137 1.94 -3.07 -26.14
C ARG A 137 1.83 -1.55 -26.30
N ARG A 138 2.43 -0.78 -25.40
CA ARG A 138 2.38 0.70 -25.35
C ARG A 138 0.95 1.22 -25.31
N MET A 139 0.12 0.63 -24.46
CA MET A 139 -1.29 1.00 -24.25
C MET A 139 -1.43 1.85 -22.97
N PRO A 140 -1.22 3.18 -23.02
CA PRO A 140 -1.11 4.01 -21.81
C PRO A 140 -2.37 3.97 -20.95
N ASN A 141 -3.55 4.12 -21.56
CA ASN A 141 -4.82 4.12 -20.83
C ASN A 141 -5.06 2.78 -20.11
N GLU A 142 -4.75 1.67 -20.79
CA GLU A 142 -4.91 0.32 -20.26
C GLU A 142 -3.93 0.06 -19.10
N ALA A 143 -2.65 0.42 -19.26
CA ALA A 143 -1.66 0.34 -18.18
C ALA A 143 -2.07 1.22 -16.98
N GLY A 144 -2.62 2.40 -17.25
CA GLY A 144 -3.17 3.31 -16.25
C GLY A 144 -4.41 2.76 -15.52
N ASP A 145 -5.26 1.99 -16.19
CA ASP A 145 -6.40 1.30 -15.55
C ASP A 145 -5.91 0.15 -14.67
N LEU A 146 -4.99 -0.66 -15.18
CA LEU A 146 -4.47 -1.84 -14.49
C LEU A 146 -3.67 -1.47 -13.23
N ILE A 147 -2.83 -0.42 -13.26
CA ILE A 147 -2.10 0.03 -12.06
C ILE A 147 -3.06 0.54 -10.96
N VAL A 148 -4.17 1.15 -11.36
CA VAL A 148 -5.20 1.62 -10.43
C VAL A 148 -5.98 0.44 -9.86
N GLN A 149 -6.25 -0.59 -10.66
CA GLN A 149 -6.89 -1.82 -10.21
C GLN A 149 -6.02 -2.54 -9.17
N ASP A 150 -4.73 -2.70 -9.48
CA ASP A 150 -3.73 -3.30 -8.59
C ASP A 150 -3.64 -2.59 -7.23
N MET A 151 -3.44 -1.27 -7.25
CA MET A 151 -3.45 -0.45 -6.02
C MET A 151 -4.75 -0.64 -5.21
N ARG A 152 -5.91 -0.64 -5.90
CA ARG A 152 -7.21 -0.77 -5.24
C ARG A 152 -7.39 -2.14 -4.60
N GLU A 153 -6.82 -3.19 -5.19
CA GLU A 153 -6.90 -4.55 -4.65
C GLU A 153 -6.08 -4.68 -3.37
N GLY A 154 -4.81 -4.25 -3.38
CA GLY A 154 -3.98 -4.18 -2.18
C GLY A 154 -4.63 -3.32 -1.08
N PHE A 155 -5.23 -2.19 -1.47
CA PHE A 155 -5.98 -1.33 -0.54
C PHE A 155 -7.20 -2.04 0.07
N ARG A 156 -7.98 -2.74 -0.75
CA ARG A 156 -9.20 -3.47 -0.34
C ARG A 156 -8.87 -4.54 0.69
N ILE A 157 -7.80 -5.30 0.46
CA ILE A 157 -7.31 -6.36 1.36
C ILE A 157 -7.03 -5.78 2.76
N ILE A 158 -6.26 -4.70 2.82
CA ILE A 158 -5.90 -4.04 4.09
C ILE A 158 -7.15 -3.49 4.78
N LEU A 159 -8.04 -2.84 4.04
CA LEU A 159 -9.26 -2.27 4.61
C LEU A 159 -10.17 -3.34 5.20
N GLN A 160 -10.35 -4.47 4.51
CA GLN A 160 -11.15 -5.58 5.02
C GLN A 160 -10.56 -6.14 6.33
N HIS A 161 -9.24 -6.30 6.39
CA HIS A 161 -8.55 -6.75 7.60
C HIS A 161 -8.81 -5.80 8.79
N LEU A 162 -8.75 -4.49 8.58
CA LEU A 162 -9.02 -3.49 9.60
C LEU A 162 -10.48 -3.55 10.11
N LEU A 163 -11.44 -3.71 9.19
CA LEU A 163 -12.86 -3.81 9.55
C LEU A 163 -13.16 -5.07 10.35
N HIS A 164 -12.58 -6.21 9.96
CA HIS A 164 -12.73 -7.49 10.67
C HIS A 164 -12.11 -7.45 12.07
N ALA A 165 -10.92 -6.85 12.21
CA ALA A 165 -10.28 -6.65 13.51
C ALA A 165 -11.14 -5.78 14.44
N LYS A 166 -11.73 -4.69 13.92
CA LYS A 166 -12.61 -3.79 14.69
C LYS A 166 -13.91 -4.46 15.12
N ALA A 167 -14.52 -5.29 14.26
CA ALA A 167 -15.72 -6.06 14.61
C ALA A 167 -15.43 -7.10 15.72
N SER A 168 -14.31 -7.81 15.62
CA SER A 168 -13.88 -8.79 16.62
C SER A 168 -13.62 -8.17 18.00
N LEU A 169 -13.07 -6.95 18.04
CA LEU A 169 -12.90 -6.19 19.28
C LEU A 169 -14.23 -5.70 19.88
N ARG A 170 -15.22 -5.36 19.06
CA ARG A 170 -16.57 -4.98 19.52
C ARG A 170 -17.35 -6.17 20.09
N GLY A 171 -17.18 -7.37 19.53
CA GLY A 171 -17.80 -8.60 20.01
C GLY A 171 -17.21 -9.16 21.31
N LYS A 172 -15.99 -8.76 21.68
CA LYS A 172 -15.29 -9.18 22.91
C LYS A 172 -15.55 -8.28 24.13
N ARG A 173 -16.53 -7.36 24.10
CA ARG A 173 -16.87 -6.58 25.31
C ARG A 173 -17.28 -7.54 26.43
N PRO A 174 -16.61 -7.54 27.59
CA PRO A 174 -17.03 -8.38 28.70
C PRO A 174 -18.43 -7.97 29.12
N ASN A 175 -19.32 -8.96 29.25
CA ASN A 175 -20.68 -8.77 29.73
C ASN A 175 -20.59 -8.30 31.19
N ALA A 176 -20.61 -6.97 31.40
CA ALA A 176 -20.67 -6.35 32.72
C ALA A 176 -22.09 -6.52 33.26
N ASN A 177 -22.46 -7.75 33.59
CA ASN A 177 -23.69 -8.05 34.33
C ASN A 177 -23.58 -9.36 35.11
N THR A 178 -22.64 -9.40 36.06
CA THR A 178 -22.68 -10.30 37.22
C THR A 178 -22.40 -9.51 38.49
N THR A 179 -23.24 -8.51 38.76
CA THR A 179 -23.47 -8.01 40.12
C THR A 179 -24.91 -8.35 40.52
N LYS A 180 -25.07 -9.54 41.09
CA LYS A 180 -26.11 -9.83 42.09
C LYS A 180 -25.40 -10.57 43.21
N THR A 181 -24.96 -9.85 44.24
CA THR A 181 -25.66 -9.77 45.53
C THR A 181 -25.93 -11.15 46.11
N ASN A 182 -25.11 -11.57 47.07
CA ASN A 182 -25.60 -12.31 48.23
C ASN A 182 -24.75 -11.91 49.44
N GLY A 183 -25.34 -11.04 50.25
CA GLY A 183 -24.95 -10.85 51.64
C GLY A 183 -25.95 -11.55 52.55
N LYS A 184 -25.43 -12.01 53.70
CA LYS A 184 -26.14 -12.47 54.92
C LYS A 184 -26.86 -13.82 54.75
N TYR A 185 -26.66 -14.85 55.57
CA TYR A 185 -26.30 -14.94 56.99
C TYR A 185 -25.26 -16.03 57.25
#